data_AF-Q829D2-F1
#
_entry.id   AF-Q829D2-F1
#
_cell.length_a   1.000
_cell.length_b   1.000
_cell.length_c   1.000
_cell.angle_alpha   90.00
_cell.angle_beta   90.00
_cell.angle_gamma   90.00
#
_symmetry.space_group_name_H-M   'P 1'
#
loop_
_entity.id
_entity.type
_entity.pdbx_description
1 polymer ?
#
loop_
_entity_poly.entity_id
_entity_poly.type
_entity_poly.pdbx_seq_one_letter_code
_entity_poly.pdbx_strand_id
1 'polypeptide(L)'
;MLSEPRSGRLAAWGNALLAGFVSPDDAVLAIVGEDAVHRVEGLPGESGPVGLTLALGRMRALGVTGLRVALPAPGHPLGLSGPPEFNARALDAEEAAICFGAALGLVPEVYEAGPDGDVHVEVVWHCLAVREAPPADVPSLGEAERELAEALREATEVLSRLDVAGSGPVAEAAVDAYRARAERGREVLAPGYPPRAVRVLELAQRVGLLISVAYENGHGGAVSASEIAARSLALRPVERTARRAQVAAYNAFVEERERGVR
;
A
#
# COMPACT_ATOMS: atom_id res chain seq x y z
N MET A 1 -5.03 -13.11 0.10
CA MET A 1 -4.24 -12.71 1.30
C MET A 1 -3.60 -11.33 1.08
N LEU A 2 -4.09 -10.27 1.73
CA LEU A 2 -3.50 -8.92 1.59
C LEU A 2 -2.13 -8.87 2.27
N SER A 3 -1.07 -9.04 1.48
CA SER A 3 0.29 -8.71 1.89
C SER A 3 0.42 -7.19 1.98
N GLU A 4 1.27 -6.72 2.89
CA GLU A 4 1.67 -5.33 2.91
C GLU A 4 2.27 -4.95 1.55
N PRO A 5 1.81 -3.87 0.89
CA PRO A 5 2.33 -3.48 -0.41
C PRO A 5 3.83 -3.16 -0.28
N ARG A 6 4.64 -3.65 -1.22
CA ARG A 6 6.09 -3.43 -1.21
C ARG A 6 6.41 -1.95 -1.31
N SER A 7 5.58 -1.20 -2.04
CA SER A 7 5.64 0.25 -2.17
C SER A 7 5.38 0.95 -0.84
N GLY A 8 4.49 0.38 -0.02
CA GLY A 8 4.24 0.80 1.36
C GLY A 8 5.49 0.70 2.22
N ARG A 9 6.16 -0.47 2.22
CA ARG A 9 7.42 -0.67 2.96
C ARG A 9 8.53 0.25 2.43
N LEU A 10 8.70 0.33 1.11
CA LEU A 10 9.65 1.22 0.45
C LEU A 10 9.45 2.68 0.86
N ALA A 11 8.21 3.18 0.82
CA ALA A 11 7.91 4.56 1.19
C ALA A 11 8.09 4.80 2.70
N ALA A 12 7.60 3.89 3.56
CA ALA A 12 7.73 4.01 5.01
C ALA A 12 9.20 4.14 5.44
N TRP A 13 10.01 3.15 5.10
CA TRP A 13 11.41 3.06 5.53
C TRP A 13 12.35 3.96 4.72
N GLY A 14 12.05 4.19 3.44
CA GLY A 14 12.75 5.17 2.64
C GLY A 14 12.55 6.60 3.17
N ASN A 15 11.34 6.97 3.61
CA ASN A 15 11.08 8.26 4.25
C ASN A 15 11.83 8.41 5.59
N ALA A 16 11.83 7.36 6.42
CA ALA A 16 12.57 7.36 7.67
C ALA A 16 14.08 7.54 7.43
N LEU A 17 14.63 6.86 6.42
CA LEU A 17 16.02 7.06 6.01
C LEU A 17 16.27 8.49 5.51
N LEU A 18 15.40 9.01 4.63
CA LEU A 18 15.53 10.37 4.07
C LEU A 18 15.55 11.44 5.17
N ALA A 19 14.74 11.28 6.22
CA ALA A 19 14.75 12.15 7.40
C ALA A 19 15.83 11.82 8.45
N GLY A 20 16.61 10.75 8.28
CA GLY A 20 17.69 10.38 9.19
C GLY A 20 17.24 9.73 10.49
N PHE A 21 16.04 9.14 10.52
CA PHE A 21 15.53 8.41 11.69
C PHE A 21 16.12 7.00 11.82
N VAL A 22 16.62 6.43 10.72
CA VAL A 22 17.16 5.05 10.66
C VAL A 22 18.44 5.01 9.82
N SER A 23 19.25 3.99 10.04
CA SER A 23 20.45 3.76 9.22
C SER A 23 20.05 3.24 7.82
N PRO A 24 20.93 3.38 6.80
CA PRO A 24 20.70 2.77 5.49
C PRO A 24 20.47 1.27 5.54
N ASP A 25 21.18 0.55 6.43
CA ASP A 25 21.08 -0.91 6.54
C ASP A 25 19.74 -1.33 7.16
N ASP A 26 19.29 -0.64 8.23
CA ASP A 26 17.98 -0.90 8.84
C ASP A 26 16.84 -0.63 7.85
N ALA A 27 16.94 0.46 7.09
CA ALA A 27 15.95 0.78 6.07
C ALA A 27 15.89 -0.31 5.00
N VAL A 28 17.03 -0.77 4.48
CA VAL A 28 17.07 -1.80 3.44
C VAL A 28 16.55 -3.14 3.97
N LEU A 29 16.96 -3.54 5.17
CA LEU A 29 16.47 -4.76 5.82
C LEU A 29 14.94 -4.76 5.93
N ALA A 30 14.36 -3.64 6.38
CA ALA A 30 12.92 -3.53 6.56
C ALA A 30 12.14 -3.43 5.24
N ILE A 31 12.71 -2.77 4.21
CA ILE A 31 12.11 -2.71 2.86
C ILE A 31 12.04 -4.11 2.23
N VAL A 32 13.13 -4.89 2.35
CA VAL A 32 13.22 -6.26 1.84
C VAL A 32 12.29 -7.19 2.63
N GLY A 33 12.32 -7.11 3.96
CA GLY A 33 11.48 -7.91 4.86
C GLY A 33 11.56 -9.41 4.58
N GLU A 34 10.45 -10.03 4.15
CA GLU A 34 10.38 -11.47 3.85
C GLU A 34 10.89 -11.83 2.44
N ASP A 35 11.16 -10.85 1.57
CA ASP A 35 11.72 -11.07 0.23
C ASP A 35 13.23 -11.38 0.32
N ALA A 36 13.82 -11.97 -0.72
CA ALA A 36 15.25 -12.32 -0.73
C ALA A 36 16.13 -11.14 -1.14
N VAL A 37 15.75 -10.41 -2.20
CA VAL A 37 16.56 -9.31 -2.72
C VAL A 37 15.70 -8.31 -3.48
N HIS A 38 16.02 -7.03 -3.31
CA HIS A 38 15.44 -5.93 -4.06
C HIS A 38 16.55 -5.22 -4.85
N ARG A 39 16.32 -5.01 -6.15
CA ARG A 39 17.17 -4.19 -7.03
C ARG A 39 16.37 -3.06 -7.65
N VAL A 40 17.05 -2.01 -8.09
CA VAL A 40 16.45 -0.87 -8.79
C VAL A 40 17.09 -0.75 -10.17
N GLU A 41 16.26 -0.73 -11.21
CA GLU A 41 16.66 -0.57 -12.60
C GLU A 41 16.16 0.77 -13.16
N GLY A 42 16.85 1.31 -14.16
CA GLY A 42 16.45 2.57 -14.81
C GLY A 42 16.77 3.84 -14.01
N LEU A 43 17.52 3.73 -12.91
CA LEU A 43 17.86 4.87 -12.07
C LEU A 43 18.83 5.81 -12.81
N PRO A 44 18.55 7.14 -12.87
CA PRO A 44 19.42 8.07 -13.58
C PRO A 44 20.86 8.05 -13.08
N GLY A 45 21.80 7.88 -14.01
CA GLY A 45 23.24 7.83 -13.74
C GLY A 45 23.80 6.43 -13.48
N GLU A 46 22.96 5.39 -13.47
CA GLU A 46 23.39 3.99 -13.35
C GLU A 46 23.17 3.25 -14.68
N SER A 47 24.12 2.39 -15.06
CA SER A 47 24.08 1.66 -16.35
C SER A 47 23.35 0.32 -16.29
N GLY A 48 22.90 -0.10 -15.11
CA GLY A 48 22.19 -1.36 -14.89
C GLY A 48 21.55 -1.44 -13.51
N PRO A 49 20.96 -2.59 -13.15
CA PRO A 49 20.30 -2.78 -11.86
C PRO A 49 21.26 -2.62 -10.69
N VAL A 50 20.86 -1.86 -9.68
CA VAL A 50 21.64 -1.59 -8.46
C VAL A 50 20.92 -2.04 -7.20
N GLY A 51 21.66 -2.31 -6.12
CA GLY A 51 21.05 -2.64 -4.82
C GLY A 51 20.35 -1.44 -4.18
N LEU A 52 19.37 -1.70 -3.30
CA LEU A 52 18.57 -0.66 -2.64
C LEU A 52 19.40 0.41 -1.92
N THR A 53 20.49 0.04 -1.24
CA THR A 53 21.34 1.02 -0.52
C THR A 53 21.89 2.08 -1.46
N LEU A 54 22.43 1.67 -2.61
CA LEU A 54 22.95 2.60 -3.62
C LEU A 54 21.79 3.41 -4.23
N ALA A 55 20.67 2.75 -4.54
CA ALA A 55 19.51 3.41 -5.12
C ALA A 55 18.96 4.53 -4.22
N LEU A 56 18.78 4.26 -2.93
CA LEU A 56 18.31 5.25 -1.95
C LEU A 56 19.28 6.43 -1.81
N GLY A 57 20.60 6.15 -1.81
CA GLY A 57 21.62 7.20 -1.82
C GLY A 57 21.59 8.06 -3.07
N ARG A 58 21.42 7.45 -4.24
CA ARG A 58 21.29 8.13 -5.54
C ARG A 58 20.02 8.96 -5.64
N MET A 59 18.88 8.43 -5.21
CA MET A 59 17.62 9.18 -5.16
C MET A 59 17.76 10.44 -4.30
N ARG A 60 18.41 10.33 -3.13
CA ARG A 60 18.73 11.52 -2.31
C ARG A 60 19.59 12.53 -3.07
N ALA A 61 20.63 12.07 -3.77
CA ALA A 61 21.49 12.93 -4.59
C ALA A 61 20.75 13.60 -5.78
N LEU A 62 19.70 12.95 -6.29
CA LEU A 62 18.80 13.47 -7.33
C LEU A 62 17.73 14.43 -6.78
N GLY A 63 17.74 14.73 -5.47
CA GLY A 63 16.82 15.69 -4.86
C GLY A 63 15.55 15.07 -4.27
N VAL A 64 15.46 13.73 -4.19
CA VAL A 64 14.33 13.07 -3.53
C VAL A 64 14.34 13.39 -2.03
N THR A 65 13.25 13.97 -1.55
CA THR A 65 13.05 14.38 -0.16
C THR A 65 11.92 13.62 0.54
N GLY A 66 11.18 12.82 -0.21
CA GLY A 66 10.19 11.89 0.31
C GLY A 66 9.70 10.92 -0.76
N LEU A 67 8.93 9.94 -0.34
CA LEU A 67 8.30 8.91 -1.17
C LEU A 67 6.82 8.88 -0.82
N ARG A 68 5.97 8.89 -1.84
CA ARG A 68 4.53 8.65 -1.75
C ARG A 68 4.21 7.29 -2.34
N VAL A 69 3.10 6.70 -1.92
CA VAL A 69 2.54 5.46 -2.44
C VAL A 69 1.38 5.78 -3.36
N ALA A 70 1.24 4.97 -4.41
CA ALA A 70 0.05 4.83 -5.22
C ALA A 70 -0.38 3.35 -5.19
N LEU A 71 -1.67 3.10 -5.01
CA LEU A 71 -2.28 1.76 -5.05
C LEU A 71 -3.42 1.77 -6.09
N PRO A 72 -3.07 1.79 -7.39
CA PRO A 72 -4.05 1.81 -8.44
C PRO A 72 -4.79 0.47 -8.55
N ALA A 73 -5.99 0.52 -9.09
CA ALA A 73 -6.77 -0.66 -9.47
C ALA A 73 -7.52 -0.37 -10.79
N PRO A 74 -8.00 -1.39 -11.50
CA PRO A 74 -8.82 -1.18 -12.69
C PRO A 74 -9.97 -0.20 -12.44
N GLY A 75 -10.00 0.90 -13.20
CA GLY A 75 -11.01 1.97 -13.07
C GLY A 75 -10.79 2.95 -11.91
N HIS A 76 -9.73 2.82 -11.12
CA HIS A 76 -9.39 3.73 -10.01
C HIS A 76 -7.86 3.93 -9.89
N PRO A 77 -7.27 4.85 -10.67
CA PRO A 77 -5.82 5.10 -10.74
C PRO A 77 -5.31 5.91 -9.53
N LEU A 78 -5.63 5.45 -8.32
CA LEU A 78 -5.35 6.15 -7.07
C LEU A 78 -3.86 6.43 -6.88
N GLY A 79 -3.54 7.71 -6.68
CA GLY A 79 -2.17 8.18 -6.43
C GLY A 79 -1.33 8.35 -7.69
N LEU A 80 -1.80 7.91 -8.86
CA LEU A 80 -1.04 8.03 -10.10
C LEU A 80 -1.17 9.43 -10.71
N SER A 81 -0.06 9.94 -11.23
CA SER A 81 0.00 11.25 -11.90
C SER A 81 0.40 11.16 -13.37
N GLY A 82 0.70 9.97 -13.91
CA GLY A 82 1.26 9.76 -15.25
C GLY A 82 2.78 9.91 -15.32
N PRO A 83 3.40 9.76 -16.51
CA PRO A 83 2.84 9.58 -17.86
C PRO A 83 2.21 8.18 -18.10
N PRO A 84 1.59 7.92 -19.28
CA PRO A 84 0.90 6.65 -19.57
C PRO A 84 1.74 5.40 -19.36
N GLU A 85 3.05 5.44 -19.68
CA GLU A 85 3.96 4.30 -19.49
C GLU A 85 4.12 3.92 -18.01
N PHE A 86 4.36 4.91 -17.14
CA PHE A 86 4.40 4.70 -15.70
C PHE A 86 3.05 4.18 -15.18
N ASN A 87 1.95 4.79 -15.62
CA ASN A 87 0.61 4.39 -15.19
C ASN A 87 0.26 2.96 -15.60
N ALA A 88 0.60 2.55 -16.82
CA ALA A 88 0.34 1.21 -17.31
C ALA A 88 1.09 0.18 -16.43
N ARG A 89 2.39 0.39 -16.23
CA ARG A 89 3.19 -0.50 -15.38
C ARG A 89 2.70 -0.52 -13.93
N ALA A 90 2.36 0.62 -13.36
CA ALA A 90 1.83 0.72 -12.01
C ALA A 90 0.44 0.07 -11.86
N LEU A 91 -0.40 0.13 -12.90
CA LEU A 91 -1.69 -0.57 -12.93
C LEU A 91 -1.49 -2.08 -12.99
N ASP A 92 -0.54 -2.56 -13.78
CA ASP A 92 -0.24 -3.99 -13.89
C ASP A 92 0.33 -4.55 -12.58
N ALA A 93 1.15 -3.77 -11.88
CA ALA A 93 1.69 -4.13 -10.57
C ALA A 93 0.72 -3.87 -9.40
N GLU A 94 -0.39 -3.14 -9.64
CA GLU A 94 -1.33 -2.63 -8.62
C GLU A 94 -0.70 -1.76 -7.51
N GLU A 95 0.56 -1.38 -7.66
CA GLU A 95 1.28 -0.55 -6.70
C GLU A 95 2.45 0.23 -7.33
N ALA A 96 2.77 1.39 -6.75
CA ALA A 96 3.95 2.17 -7.11
C ALA A 96 4.39 3.09 -5.95
N ALA A 97 5.67 3.44 -5.93
CA ALA A 97 6.20 4.54 -5.12
C ALA A 97 6.54 5.73 -6.02
N ILE A 98 6.22 6.94 -5.59
CA ILE A 98 6.44 8.18 -6.34
C ILE A 98 7.39 9.06 -5.53
N CYS A 99 8.49 9.46 -6.14
CA CYS A 99 9.47 10.34 -5.51
C CYS A 99 8.92 11.77 -5.39
N PHE A 100 9.08 12.36 -4.21
CA PHE A 100 8.81 13.76 -3.96
C PHE A 100 10.11 14.57 -4.01
N GLY A 101 10.12 15.66 -4.78
CA GLY A 101 11.31 16.47 -5.05
C GLY A 101 12.10 16.06 -6.30
N ALA A 102 11.70 14.98 -6.97
CA ALA A 102 12.19 14.61 -8.30
C ALA A 102 11.09 13.90 -9.09
N ALA A 103 11.02 14.14 -10.40
CA ALA A 103 10.10 13.53 -11.35
C ALA A 103 10.36 12.03 -11.63
N LEU A 104 10.54 11.22 -10.58
CA LEU A 104 10.79 9.78 -10.65
C LEU A 104 9.70 8.97 -9.92
N GLY A 105 9.41 7.78 -10.42
CA GLY A 105 8.56 6.79 -9.77
C GLY A 105 9.16 5.41 -9.89
N LEU A 106 8.81 4.53 -8.97
CA LEU A 106 9.30 3.16 -8.84
C LEU A 106 8.11 2.21 -8.88
N VAL A 107 8.13 1.24 -9.79
CA VAL A 107 7.11 0.19 -9.87
C VAL A 107 7.77 -1.17 -9.63
N PRO A 108 7.28 -2.00 -8.70
CA PRO A 108 7.88 -3.31 -8.45
C PRO A 108 7.47 -4.31 -9.52
N GLU A 109 8.42 -5.11 -9.96
CA GLU A 109 8.21 -6.36 -10.68
C GLU A 109 8.72 -7.51 -9.79
N VAL A 110 7.87 -8.50 -9.57
CA VAL A 110 8.09 -9.58 -8.59
C VAL A 110 8.39 -10.88 -9.33
N TYR A 111 9.46 -11.56 -8.91
CA TYR A 111 9.89 -12.83 -9.47
C TYR A 111 9.97 -13.88 -8.36
N GLU A 112 9.57 -15.09 -8.70
CA GLU A 112 9.88 -16.28 -7.90
C GLU A 112 11.14 -16.93 -8.45
N ALA A 113 12.09 -17.24 -7.57
CA ALA A 113 13.35 -17.86 -7.91
C ALA A 113 13.70 -18.96 -6.89
N GLY A 114 14.52 -19.93 -7.30
CA GLY A 114 14.89 -21.07 -6.47
C GLY A 114 14.22 -22.38 -6.88
N PRO A 115 14.69 -23.52 -6.35
CA PRO A 115 14.13 -24.84 -6.65
C PRO A 115 12.80 -25.09 -5.91
N ASP A 116 12.03 -26.07 -6.38
CA ASP A 116 10.82 -26.52 -5.70
C ASP A 116 11.09 -26.85 -4.22
N GLY A 117 10.39 -26.18 -3.32
CA GLY A 117 10.55 -26.34 -1.86
C GLY A 117 11.50 -25.35 -1.19
N ASP A 118 12.22 -24.53 -1.96
CA ASP A 118 13.05 -23.41 -1.47
C ASP A 118 12.90 -22.20 -2.43
N VAL A 119 11.64 -21.84 -2.68
CA VAL A 119 11.29 -20.70 -3.54
C VAL A 119 11.38 -19.43 -2.72
N HIS A 120 12.14 -18.46 -3.24
CA HIS A 120 12.27 -17.13 -2.68
C HIS A 120 11.78 -16.07 -3.65
N VAL A 121 11.42 -14.91 -3.10
CA VAL A 121 10.89 -13.79 -3.88
C VAL A 121 11.97 -12.74 -4.12
N GLU A 122 12.18 -12.37 -5.38
CA GLU A 122 13.05 -11.27 -5.78
C GLU A 122 12.21 -10.12 -6.36
N VAL A 123 12.66 -8.88 -6.16
CA VAL A 123 11.93 -7.69 -6.61
C VAL A 123 12.85 -6.78 -7.41
N VAL A 124 12.43 -6.40 -8.61
CA VAL A 124 13.07 -5.34 -9.40
C VAL A 124 12.15 -4.13 -9.41
N TRP A 125 12.64 -3.02 -8.87
CA TRP A 125 11.98 -1.73 -8.94
C TRP A 125 12.38 -1.04 -10.23
N HIS A 126 11.43 -0.86 -11.12
CA HIS A 126 11.63 -0.07 -12.33
C HIS A 126 11.49 1.40 -12.02
N CYS A 127 12.56 2.17 -12.19
CA CYS A 127 12.55 3.61 -12.09
C CYS A 127 12.12 4.22 -13.44
N LEU A 128 11.02 4.97 -13.43
CA LEU A 128 10.49 5.66 -14.61
C LEU A 128 10.27 7.14 -14.30
N ALA A 129 10.22 7.96 -15.34
CA ALA A 129 9.80 9.35 -15.21
C ALA A 129 8.32 9.42 -14.80
N VAL A 130 7.98 10.37 -13.94
CA VAL A 130 6.59 10.71 -13.57
C VAL A 130 6.31 12.18 -13.82
N ARG A 131 5.04 12.58 -13.85
CA ARG A 131 4.68 14.00 -13.83
C ARG A 131 4.72 14.53 -12.39
N GLU A 132 5.35 15.68 -12.22
CA GLU A 132 5.25 16.48 -11.00
C GLU A 132 3.88 17.16 -10.95
N ALA A 133 2.86 16.40 -10.58
CA ALA A 133 1.49 16.86 -10.43
C ALA A 133 0.90 16.28 -9.13
N PRO A 134 -0.08 16.97 -8.52
CA PRO A 134 -0.79 16.44 -7.35
C PRO A 134 -1.31 15.02 -7.62
N PRO A 135 -1.17 14.10 -6.65
CA PRO A 135 -1.61 12.71 -6.82
C PRO A 135 -3.12 12.66 -7.02
N ALA A 136 -3.58 11.85 -7.97
CA ALA A 136 -5.01 11.70 -8.26
C ALA A 136 -5.75 11.00 -7.12
N ASP A 137 -6.89 11.57 -6.70
CA ASP A 137 -7.86 10.98 -5.75
C ASP A 137 -7.31 10.58 -4.37
N VAL A 138 -6.14 11.10 -3.98
CA VAL A 138 -5.56 10.86 -2.64
C VAL A 138 -6.12 11.90 -1.66
N PRO A 139 -6.95 11.48 -0.69
CA PRO A 139 -7.43 12.38 0.36
C PRO A 139 -6.32 12.71 1.37
N SER A 140 -6.52 13.77 2.16
CA SER A 140 -5.72 13.95 3.38
C SER A 140 -5.96 12.80 4.37
N LEU A 141 -5.01 12.56 5.28
CA LEU A 141 -5.17 11.51 6.30
C LEU A 141 -6.49 11.61 7.07
N GLY A 142 -6.90 12.82 7.43
CA GLY A 142 -8.13 13.04 8.20
C GLY A 142 -9.41 12.82 7.40
N GLU A 143 -9.42 13.16 6.10
CA GLU A 143 -10.52 12.83 5.21
C GLU A 143 -10.62 11.33 4.99
N ALA A 144 -9.49 10.65 4.77
CA ALA A 144 -9.45 9.21 4.54
C ALA A 144 -10.00 8.42 5.74
N GLU A 145 -9.63 8.82 6.96
CA GLU A 145 -10.15 8.21 8.20
C GLU A 145 -11.66 8.37 8.32
N ARG A 146 -12.18 9.57 8.03
CA ARG A 146 -13.62 9.86 8.08
C ARG A 146 -14.39 9.06 7.02
N GLU A 147 -13.91 9.06 5.78
CA GLU A 147 -14.52 8.31 4.67
C GLU A 147 -14.52 6.80 4.94
N LEU A 148 -13.44 6.26 5.52
CA LEU A 148 -13.39 4.85 5.91
C LEU A 148 -14.41 4.52 7.00
N ALA A 149 -14.51 5.36 8.04
CA ALA A 149 -15.48 5.17 9.11
C ALA A 149 -16.93 5.25 8.59
N GLU A 150 -17.22 6.19 7.69
CA GLU A 150 -18.53 6.35 7.07
C GLU A 150 -18.90 5.15 6.21
N ALA A 151 -18.00 4.71 5.32
CA ALA A 151 -18.23 3.54 4.47
C ALA A 151 -18.46 2.25 5.29
N LEU A 152 -17.70 2.06 6.37
CA LEU A 152 -17.90 0.91 7.28
C LEU A 152 -19.27 0.94 7.96
N ARG A 153 -19.70 2.11 8.43
CA ARG A 153 -21.02 2.29 9.06
C ARG A 153 -22.14 1.96 8.07
N GLU A 154 -22.07 2.50 6.85
CA GLU A 154 -23.07 2.28 5.80
C GLU A 154 -23.13 0.83 5.34
N ALA A 155 -21.97 0.20 5.10
CA ALA A 155 -21.92 -1.20 4.72
C ALA A 155 -22.48 -2.11 5.82
N THR A 156 -22.17 -1.82 7.08
CA THR A 156 -22.74 -2.57 8.22
C THR A 156 -24.26 -2.45 8.26
N GLU A 157 -24.80 -1.23 8.10
CA GLU A 157 -26.25 -1.01 8.06
C GLU A 157 -26.93 -1.80 6.92
N VAL A 158 -26.34 -1.78 5.72
CA VAL A 158 -26.86 -2.52 4.56
C VAL A 158 -26.79 -4.04 4.79
N LEU A 159 -25.65 -4.56 5.25
CA LEU A 159 -25.45 -5.99 5.45
C LEU A 159 -26.33 -6.54 6.59
N SER A 160 -26.54 -5.78 7.66
CA SER A 160 -27.46 -6.14 8.75
C SER A 160 -28.92 -6.17 8.28
N ARG A 161 -29.37 -5.20 7.47
CA ARG A 161 -30.74 -5.20 6.93
C ARG A 161 -31.03 -6.38 6.03
N LEU A 162 -30.04 -6.85 5.29
CA LEU A 162 -30.16 -7.94 4.34
C LEU A 162 -29.95 -9.32 5.00
N ASP A 163 -29.68 -9.38 6.31
CA ASP A 163 -29.34 -10.61 7.07
C ASP A 163 -28.21 -11.46 6.46
N VAL A 164 -27.30 -10.81 5.74
CA VAL A 164 -26.13 -11.43 5.06
C VAL A 164 -24.83 -11.23 5.83
N ALA A 165 -24.90 -10.62 7.01
CA ALA A 165 -23.75 -10.27 7.83
C ALA A 165 -23.03 -11.47 8.47
N GLY A 166 -23.49 -12.71 8.22
CA GLY A 166 -22.89 -13.93 8.77
C GLY A 166 -21.39 -14.02 8.47
N SER A 167 -20.56 -13.74 9.47
CA SER A 167 -19.13 -13.99 9.47
C SER A 167 -18.91 -15.45 9.87
N GLY A 168 -18.70 -16.33 8.89
CA GLY A 168 -18.37 -17.73 9.17
C GLY A 168 -17.01 -17.90 9.86
N PRO A 169 -16.66 -19.11 10.32
CA PRO A 169 -15.40 -19.42 11.01
C PRO A 169 -14.13 -18.97 10.27
N VAL A 170 -14.19 -18.84 8.94
CA VAL A 170 -13.08 -18.37 8.11
C VAL A 170 -12.78 -16.88 8.32
N ALA A 171 -13.80 -16.05 8.52
CA ALA A 171 -13.61 -14.63 8.79
C ALA A 171 -13.00 -14.42 10.18
N GLU A 172 -13.43 -15.21 11.18
CA GLU A 172 -12.84 -15.21 12.53
C GLU A 172 -11.37 -15.63 12.48
N ALA A 173 -11.06 -16.73 11.77
CA ALA A 173 -9.69 -17.20 11.59
C ALA A 173 -8.80 -16.15 10.90
N ALA A 174 -9.31 -15.41 9.92
CA ALA A 174 -8.57 -14.33 9.28
C ALA A 174 -8.27 -13.15 10.22
N VAL A 175 -9.22 -12.79 11.09
CA VAL A 175 -9.01 -11.76 12.12
C VAL A 175 -7.97 -12.20 13.13
N ASP A 176 -8.03 -13.46 13.58
CA ASP A 176 -7.08 -13.98 14.54
C ASP A 176 -5.67 -14.12 13.94
N ALA A 177 -5.56 -14.54 12.67
CA ALA A 177 -4.30 -14.54 11.94
C ALA A 177 -3.72 -13.11 11.80
N TYR A 178 -4.56 -12.11 11.52
CA TYR A 178 -4.14 -10.71 11.50
C TYR A 178 -3.62 -10.25 12.87
N ARG A 179 -4.38 -10.53 13.94
CA ARG A 179 -3.99 -10.17 15.32
C ARG A 179 -2.66 -10.80 15.70
N ALA A 180 -2.50 -12.10 15.44
CA ALA A 180 -1.25 -12.80 15.69
C ALA A 180 -0.07 -12.20 14.90
N ARG A 181 -0.29 -11.70 13.67
CA ARG A 181 0.75 -11.01 12.89
C ARG A 181 1.03 -9.60 13.41
N ALA A 182 0.03 -8.88 13.91
CA ALA A 182 0.19 -7.55 14.51
C ALA A 182 0.91 -7.61 15.87
N GLU A 183 0.60 -8.61 16.71
CA GLU A 183 1.20 -8.79 18.03
C GLU A 183 2.68 -9.20 18.00
N ARG A 184 3.18 -9.73 16.87
CA ARG A 184 4.60 -10.04 16.66
C ARG A 184 5.51 -8.80 16.50
N GLY A 185 5.06 -7.62 16.93
CA GLY A 185 5.88 -6.41 16.95
C GLY A 185 6.13 -5.81 15.57
N ARG A 186 5.21 -5.98 14.62
CA ARG A 186 5.34 -5.44 13.27
C ARG A 186 5.13 -3.91 13.30
N GLU A 187 6.18 -3.14 13.08
CA GLU A 187 6.09 -1.71 12.82
C GLU A 187 5.45 -1.49 11.44
N VAL A 188 4.15 -1.15 11.42
CA VAL A 188 3.39 -0.94 10.17
C VAL A 188 3.86 0.30 9.41
N LEU A 189 4.44 1.26 10.12
CA LEU A 189 5.14 2.43 9.57
C LEU A 189 6.44 2.62 10.33
N ALA A 190 7.47 3.03 9.60
CA ALA A 190 8.78 3.36 10.17
C ALA A 190 8.71 4.60 11.10
N PRO A 191 9.75 4.86 11.90
CA PRO A 191 9.83 6.06 12.74
C PRO A 191 9.66 7.37 11.95
N GLY A 192 9.01 8.35 12.56
CA GLY A 192 8.76 9.68 11.99
C GLY A 192 7.35 9.89 11.42
N TYR A 193 6.54 8.84 11.31
CA TYR A 193 5.12 8.96 10.95
C TYR A 193 4.26 9.40 12.14
N PRO A 194 3.17 10.18 11.91
CA PRO A 194 2.28 10.57 12.99
C PRO A 194 1.53 9.33 13.53
N PRO A 195 1.29 9.21 14.85
CA PRO A 195 0.56 8.07 15.44
C PRO A 195 -0.84 7.85 14.83
N ARG A 196 -1.45 8.91 14.30
CA ARG A 196 -2.72 8.82 13.57
C ARG A 196 -2.59 7.99 12.29
N ALA A 197 -1.50 8.14 11.53
CA ALA A 197 -1.29 7.39 10.29
C ALA A 197 -1.17 5.89 10.57
N VAL A 198 -0.45 5.52 11.65
CA VAL A 198 -0.32 4.12 12.09
C VAL A 198 -1.69 3.49 12.33
N ARG A 199 -2.53 4.14 13.16
CA ARG A 199 -3.88 3.61 13.48
C ARG A 199 -4.77 3.50 12.24
N VAL A 200 -4.73 4.49 11.35
CA VAL A 200 -5.52 4.48 10.11
C VAL A 200 -5.06 3.36 9.19
N LEU A 201 -3.75 3.15 9.04
CA LEU A 201 -3.20 2.09 8.21
C LEU A 201 -3.57 0.71 8.75
N GLU A 202 -3.46 0.49 10.06
CA GLU A 202 -3.86 -0.77 10.70
C GLU A 202 -5.34 -1.09 10.48
N LEU A 203 -6.22 -0.09 10.65
CA LEU A 203 -7.64 -0.26 10.38
C LEU A 203 -7.88 -0.58 8.90
N ALA A 204 -7.27 0.16 8.00
CA ALA A 204 -7.45 -0.01 6.56
C ALA A 204 -6.91 -1.36 6.05
N GLN A 205 -5.78 -1.84 6.56
CA GLN A 205 -5.24 -3.17 6.25
C GLN A 205 -6.15 -4.28 6.78
N ARG A 206 -6.63 -4.17 8.03
CA ARG A 206 -7.57 -5.14 8.62
C ARG A 206 -8.88 -5.21 7.84
N VAL A 207 -9.45 -4.07 7.47
CA VAL A 207 -10.68 -3.99 6.68
C VAL A 207 -10.47 -4.58 5.29
N GLY A 208 -9.37 -4.23 4.62
CA GLY A 208 -9.02 -4.84 3.33
C GLY A 208 -8.96 -6.37 3.44
N LEU A 209 -8.27 -6.89 4.46
CA LEU A 209 -8.16 -8.34 4.67
C LEU A 209 -9.54 -8.99 4.81
N LEU A 210 -10.41 -8.42 5.64
CA LEU A 210 -11.79 -8.90 5.80
C LEU A 210 -12.56 -8.92 4.48
N ILE A 211 -12.40 -7.89 3.64
CA ILE A 211 -13.05 -7.81 2.32
C ILE A 211 -12.50 -8.87 1.37
N SER A 212 -11.17 -9.05 1.30
CA SER A 212 -10.56 -10.10 0.46
C SER A 212 -11.06 -11.50 0.86
N VAL A 213 -11.10 -11.79 2.17
CA VAL A 213 -11.65 -13.04 2.71
C VAL A 213 -13.13 -13.18 2.36
N ALA A 214 -13.89 -12.08 2.40
CA ALA A 214 -15.30 -12.06 2.04
C ALA A 214 -15.55 -12.38 0.55
N TYR A 215 -14.64 -12.00 -0.36
CA TYR A 215 -14.71 -12.36 -1.78
C TYR A 215 -14.21 -13.79 -2.06
N GLU A 216 -13.10 -14.22 -1.42
CA GLU A 216 -12.51 -15.55 -1.60
C GLU A 216 -13.42 -16.69 -1.09
N ASN A 217 -14.20 -16.45 -0.01
CA ASN A 217 -15.02 -17.48 0.63
C ASN A 217 -16.50 -17.46 0.24
N GLY A 218 -16.82 -16.87 -0.92
CA GLY A 218 -18.15 -16.93 -1.53
C GLY A 218 -19.18 -15.98 -0.93
N HIS A 219 -20.46 -16.38 -1.00
CA HIS A 219 -21.63 -15.52 -0.88
C HIS A 219 -22.01 -15.11 0.56
N GLY A 220 -21.29 -15.60 1.58
CA GLY A 220 -21.66 -15.41 2.99
C GLY A 220 -22.99 -16.10 3.29
N GLY A 221 -23.89 -15.42 4.01
CA GLY A 221 -25.25 -15.91 4.26
C GLY A 221 -26.24 -15.76 3.10
N ALA A 222 -25.80 -15.24 1.93
CA ALA A 222 -26.71 -14.96 0.83
C ALA A 222 -27.22 -16.25 0.20
N VAL A 223 -28.54 -16.37 0.08
CA VAL A 223 -29.23 -17.55 -0.47
C VAL A 223 -29.78 -17.29 -1.88
N SER A 224 -29.70 -16.06 -2.37
CA SER A 224 -30.15 -15.63 -3.70
C SER A 224 -29.10 -14.83 -4.47
N ALA A 225 -29.19 -14.85 -5.80
CA ALA A 225 -28.34 -14.04 -6.68
C ALA A 225 -28.47 -12.53 -6.41
N SER A 226 -29.66 -12.07 -6.00
CA SER A 226 -29.91 -10.68 -5.60
C SER A 226 -29.16 -10.28 -4.33
N GLU A 227 -29.11 -11.16 -3.32
CA GLU A 227 -28.37 -10.90 -2.07
C GLU A 227 -26.86 -10.92 -2.29
N ILE A 228 -26.38 -11.80 -3.17
CA ILE A 228 -24.97 -11.84 -3.61
C ILE A 228 -24.55 -10.52 -4.25
N ALA A 229 -25.37 -10.02 -5.19
CA ALA A 229 -25.14 -8.76 -5.86
C ALA A 229 -25.20 -7.58 -4.87
N ALA A 230 -26.19 -7.56 -3.98
CA ALA A 230 -26.34 -6.51 -2.97
C ALA A 230 -25.18 -6.49 -1.98
N ARG A 231 -24.70 -7.65 -1.51
CA ARG A 231 -23.50 -7.76 -0.67
C ARG A 231 -22.26 -7.23 -1.37
N SER A 232 -22.05 -7.62 -2.63
CA SER A 232 -20.93 -7.13 -3.44
C SER A 232 -20.98 -5.60 -3.62
N LEU A 233 -22.17 -5.04 -3.87
CA LEU A 233 -22.38 -3.59 -3.97
C LEU A 233 -22.12 -2.87 -2.65
N ALA A 234 -22.45 -3.48 -1.51
CA ALA A 234 -22.21 -2.90 -0.18
C ALA A 234 -20.72 -2.90 0.21
N LEU A 235 -19.94 -3.89 -0.24
CA LEU A 235 -18.52 -4.01 0.13
C LEU A 235 -17.59 -3.14 -0.75
N ARG A 236 -17.95 -2.88 -2.01
CA ARG A 236 -17.14 -2.06 -2.94
C ARG A 236 -16.73 -0.68 -2.40
N PRO A 237 -17.63 0.12 -1.79
CA PRO A 237 -17.24 1.40 -1.20
C PRO A 237 -16.22 1.25 -0.08
N VAL A 238 -16.37 0.23 0.77
CA VAL A 238 -15.45 -0.05 1.88
C VAL A 238 -14.07 -0.44 1.36
N GLU A 239 -14.00 -1.24 0.31
CA GLU A 239 -12.74 -1.62 -0.33
C GLU A 239 -12.01 -0.39 -0.88
N ARG A 240 -12.76 0.49 -1.56
CA ARG A 240 -12.23 1.73 -2.12
C ARG A 240 -11.72 2.68 -1.04
N THR A 241 -12.49 2.91 0.02
CA THR A 241 -12.09 3.81 1.11
C THR A 241 -10.96 3.23 1.95
N ALA A 242 -10.91 1.91 2.15
CA ALA A 242 -9.77 1.25 2.78
C ALA A 242 -8.48 1.46 1.97
N ARG A 243 -8.51 1.26 0.65
CA ARG A 243 -7.33 1.52 -0.21
C ARG A 243 -6.91 2.99 -0.19
N ARG A 244 -7.87 3.93 -0.21
CA ARG A 244 -7.59 5.38 -0.05
C ARG A 244 -6.96 5.71 1.30
N ALA A 245 -7.44 5.09 2.38
CA ALA A 245 -6.88 5.25 3.73
C ALA A 245 -5.47 4.67 3.85
N GLN A 246 -5.17 3.54 3.21
CA GLN A 246 -3.79 3.01 3.15
C GLN A 246 -2.85 4.00 2.46
N VAL A 247 -3.23 4.49 1.27
CA VAL A 247 -2.43 5.47 0.52
C VAL A 247 -2.23 6.76 1.33
N ALA A 248 -3.30 7.30 1.95
CA ALA A 248 -3.20 8.51 2.77
C ALA A 248 -2.30 8.30 3.99
N ALA A 249 -2.34 7.14 4.64
CA ALA A 249 -1.49 6.83 5.78
C ALA A 249 0.00 6.72 5.41
N TYR A 250 0.34 6.03 4.31
CA TYR A 250 1.71 6.01 3.80
C TYR A 250 2.19 7.39 3.31
N ASN A 251 1.27 8.23 2.82
CA ASN A 251 1.62 9.57 2.32
C ASN A 251 1.66 10.64 3.41
N ALA A 252 1.19 10.34 4.63
CA ALA A 252 1.10 11.29 5.73
C ALA A 252 2.44 11.93 6.10
N PHE A 253 3.55 11.20 5.94
CA PHE A 253 4.89 11.75 6.17
C PHE A 253 5.19 12.92 5.22
N VAL A 254 4.94 12.74 3.92
CA VAL A 254 5.18 13.79 2.92
C VAL A 254 4.17 14.93 3.09
N GLU A 255 2.91 14.61 3.39
CA GLU A 255 1.85 15.59 3.68
C GLU A 255 2.23 16.53 4.84
N GLU A 256 2.73 16.00 5.96
CA GLU A 256 3.18 16.80 7.11
C GLU A 256 4.41 17.65 6.78
N ARG A 257 5.35 17.14 5.98
CA ARG A 257 6.50 17.92 5.52
C ARG A 257 6.09 19.08 4.62
N GLU A 258 5.13 18.87 3.72
CA GLU A 258 4.60 19.95 2.88
C GLU A 258 3.88 21.03 3.71
N ARG A 259 3.20 20.65 4.80
CA ARG A 259 2.58 21.60 5.73
C ARG A 259 3.60 22.41 6.52
N GLY A 260 4.70 21.80 6.96
CA GLY A 260 5.75 22.49 7.71
C GLY A 260 6.64 23.43 6.88
N VAL A 261 6.58 23.35 5.55
CA VAL A 261 7.33 24.22 4.61
C VAL A 261 6.50 25.45 4.17
N ARG A 262 5.19 25.45 4.41
CA ARG A 262 4.29 26.59 4.12
C ARG A 262 4.16 27.53 5.31
#